data_AF-A0A8J2WST4-F1
#
_entry.id   AF-A0A8J2WST4-F1
#
_cell.length_a   1.000
_cell.length_b   1.000
_cell.length_c   1.000
_cell.angle_alpha   90.00
_cell.angle_beta   90.00
_cell.angle_gamma   90.00
#
_symmetry.space_group_name_H-M   'P 1'
#
loop_
_entity.id
_entity.type
_entity.pdbx_description
1 polymer ?
#
loop_
_entity_poly.entity_id
_entity_poly.type
_entity_poly.pdbx_seq_one_letter_code
_entity_poly.pdbx_strand_id
1 'polypeptide(L)'
;MLPTGSASGVDDDAAAPARRRAGVAASIMKQQSDPTPAAEDVPASTYARLERSVVAWLVADNVLYTFASLSKKSVRLPFLLMENLMFPICLSVCMLYAFGTLDSSAVRKRVVVIWVSFMLYQAVFSFIFCWVQGYPLARAVGITVFFVLIAAGFSWLIGIIRDELRALGSLDATRVKRLFEIMGIQLALVVVGATQGLGRGDMPRIVGTVTFSQSLTMAWFYSLAIFDVAGVDVAVAGTRLQLRPIEGAALFFTGTLVLAGFAAYVVSEQNDPSRKMAIAVFFVFAASMIGAYVSTARIVSAARRKRRSKVGDDLPA
;
A
#
# COMPACT_ATOMS: atom_id res chain seq x y z
N MET A 1 -73.51 21.98 31.42
CA MET A 1 -72.59 23.12 31.61
C MET A 1 -71.21 22.70 31.16
N LEU A 2 -70.70 23.33 30.10
CA LEU A 2 -69.34 23.17 29.59
C LEU A 2 -68.32 23.74 30.58
N PRO A 3 -67.11 23.17 30.59
CA PRO A 3 -65.96 24.02 30.34
C PRO A 3 -65.05 23.47 29.23
N THR A 4 -64.62 24.39 28.39
CA THR A 4 -63.56 24.31 27.38
C THR A 4 -62.17 24.34 28.02
N GLY A 5 -61.22 23.56 27.48
CA GLY A 5 -59.81 23.64 27.81
C GLY A 5 -58.94 23.02 26.71
N SER A 6 -58.41 23.88 25.84
CA SER A 6 -57.46 23.63 24.75
C SER A 6 -56.00 23.76 25.22
N ALA A 7 -55.08 22.93 24.67
CA ALA A 7 -53.66 23.22 24.34
C ALA A 7 -52.89 21.87 24.22
N SER A 8 -52.49 21.40 23.03
CA SER A 8 -51.26 21.73 22.28
C SER A 8 -49.95 21.36 23.02
N GLY A 9 -49.25 20.35 22.52
CA GLY A 9 -47.90 19.96 22.95
C GLY A 9 -47.30 18.95 21.97
N VAL A 10 -47.06 19.40 20.73
CA VAL A 10 -46.32 18.70 19.68
C VAL A 10 -44.87 19.18 19.74
N ASP A 11 -43.96 18.21 19.69
CA ASP A 11 -42.56 18.26 19.26
C ASP A 11 -41.60 19.28 19.90
N ASP A 12 -40.77 18.80 20.83
CA ASP A 12 -39.51 19.48 21.16
C ASP A 12 -38.31 18.52 21.37
N ASP A 13 -38.34 17.31 20.77
CA ASP A 13 -37.25 16.33 20.89
C ASP A 13 -36.32 16.21 19.66
N ALA A 14 -36.59 16.96 18.58
CA ALA A 14 -35.77 16.90 17.36
C ALA A 14 -34.51 17.79 17.40
N ALA A 15 -34.41 18.74 18.33
CA ALA A 15 -33.32 19.73 18.38
C ALA A 15 -32.07 19.25 19.16
N ALA A 16 -32.22 18.29 20.07
CA ALA A 16 -31.13 17.75 20.87
C ALA A 16 -30.03 16.99 20.07
N PRO A 17 -30.35 16.13 19.08
CA PRO A 17 -29.32 15.42 18.32
C PRO A 17 -28.55 16.33 17.34
N ALA A 18 -29.17 17.41 16.85
CA ALA A 18 -28.53 18.36 15.94
C ALA A 18 -27.48 19.22 16.65
N ARG A 19 -27.75 19.69 17.88
CA ARG A 19 -26.78 20.45 18.68
C ARG A 19 -25.59 19.61 19.15
N ARG A 20 -25.79 18.31 19.46
CA ARG A 20 -24.68 17.39 19.74
C ARG A 20 -23.79 17.16 18.52
N ARG A 21 -24.37 16.99 17.32
CA ARG A 21 -23.57 16.85 16.07
C ARG A 21 -22.80 18.12 15.72
N ALA A 22 -23.39 19.30 15.92
CA ALA A 22 -22.70 20.57 15.73
C ALA A 22 -21.57 20.77 16.76
N GLY A 23 -21.79 20.39 18.03
CA GLY A 23 -20.77 20.45 19.07
C GLY A 23 -19.59 19.49 18.85
N VAL A 24 -19.84 18.28 18.35
CA VAL A 24 -18.80 17.31 17.98
C VAL A 24 -18.07 17.73 16.70
N ALA A 25 -18.78 18.25 15.70
CA ALA A 25 -18.15 18.81 14.49
C ALA A 25 -17.29 20.04 14.81
N ALA A 26 -17.76 20.91 15.71
CA ALA A 26 -17.01 22.06 16.20
C ALA A 26 -15.81 21.66 17.07
N SER A 27 -15.90 20.59 17.88
CA SER A 27 -14.76 20.10 18.65
C SER A 27 -13.71 19.42 17.76
N ILE A 28 -14.13 18.68 16.72
CA ILE A 28 -13.23 18.11 15.72
C ILE A 28 -12.54 19.23 14.91
N MET A 29 -13.29 20.27 14.51
CA MET A 29 -12.71 21.44 13.84
C MET A 29 -11.76 22.23 14.73
N LYS A 30 -12.05 22.36 16.02
CA LYS A 30 -11.19 23.08 16.99
C LYS A 30 -9.93 22.29 17.36
N GLN A 31 -10.02 20.96 17.41
CA GLN A 31 -8.84 20.09 17.57
C GLN A 31 -7.93 20.09 16.33
N GLN A 32 -8.43 20.61 15.20
CA GLN A 32 -7.68 20.79 13.96
C GLN A 32 -7.11 22.21 13.80
N SER A 33 -7.52 23.17 14.64
CA SER A 33 -7.09 24.57 14.57
C SER A 33 -5.97 24.95 15.54
N ASP A 34 -5.72 24.15 16.58
CA ASP A 34 -4.54 24.36 17.42
C ASP A 34 -3.33 23.72 16.72
N PRO A 35 -2.29 24.50 16.38
CA PRO A 35 -1.08 23.93 15.81
C PRO A 35 -0.49 22.98 16.84
N THR A 36 -0.57 21.68 16.57
CA THR A 36 0.16 20.67 17.33
C THR A 36 1.60 21.14 17.40
N PRO A 37 2.18 21.29 18.62
CA PRO A 37 3.58 21.69 18.73
C PRO A 37 4.39 20.78 17.82
N ALA A 38 5.25 21.38 16.98
CA ALA A 38 6.01 20.63 15.99
C ALA A 38 6.70 19.47 16.71
N ALA A 39 6.20 18.25 16.48
CA ALA A 39 6.73 17.07 17.12
C ALA A 39 8.24 17.05 16.86
N GLU A 40 9.01 16.99 17.94
CA GLU A 40 10.47 17.05 17.88
C GLU A 40 10.98 16.05 16.84
N ASP A 41 11.79 16.53 15.90
CA ASP A 41 12.25 15.70 14.79
C ASP A 41 13.23 14.65 15.32
N VAL A 42 12.81 13.38 15.31
CA VAL A 42 13.62 12.31 15.87
C VAL A 42 14.84 12.06 14.99
N PRO A 43 16.07 12.01 15.55
CA PRO A 43 17.27 11.74 14.79
C PRO A 43 17.21 10.41 14.04
N ALA A 44 17.76 10.35 12.82
CA ALA A 44 17.78 9.12 12.03
C ALA A 44 18.57 7.97 12.70
N SER A 45 19.51 8.28 13.60
CA SER A 45 20.28 7.30 14.37
C SER A 45 19.40 6.41 15.25
N THR A 46 18.25 6.91 15.72
CA THR A 46 17.24 6.14 16.46
C THR A 46 16.75 4.93 15.65
N TYR A 47 16.68 5.08 14.33
CA TYR A 47 16.18 4.07 13.40
C TYR A 47 17.26 3.22 12.73
N ALA A 48 18.53 3.36 13.14
CA ALA A 48 19.65 2.67 12.52
C ALA A 48 19.57 1.13 12.62
N ARG A 49 18.90 0.59 13.63
CA ARG A 49 18.65 -0.87 13.73
C ARG A 49 17.61 -1.32 12.70
N LEU A 50 16.49 -0.61 12.63
CA LEU A 50 15.43 -0.91 11.66
C LEU A 50 15.93 -0.78 10.22
N GLU A 51 16.68 0.28 9.92
CA GLU A 51 17.30 0.51 8.60
C GLU A 51 18.21 -0.66 8.21
N ARG A 52 19.09 -1.11 9.11
CA ARG A 52 19.96 -2.27 8.86
C ARG A 52 19.18 -3.56 8.63
N SER A 53 18.12 -3.79 9.41
CA SER A 53 17.24 -4.94 9.20
C SER A 53 16.57 -4.89 7.82
N VAL A 54 16.04 -3.73 7.43
CA VAL A 54 15.43 -3.52 6.10
C VAL A 54 16.44 -3.83 5.00
N VAL A 55 17.63 -3.22 5.06
CA VAL A 55 18.68 -3.45 4.06
C VAL A 55 19.07 -4.93 4.00
N ALA A 56 19.16 -5.63 5.13
CA ALA A 56 19.49 -7.06 5.15
C ALA A 56 18.45 -7.91 4.41
N TRP A 57 17.15 -7.65 4.60
CA TRP A 57 16.08 -8.33 3.85
C TRP A 57 16.19 -8.08 2.35
N LEU A 58 16.39 -6.83 1.93
CA LEU A 58 16.51 -6.46 0.52
C LEU A 58 17.76 -7.04 -0.15
N VAL A 59 18.87 -7.10 0.58
CA VAL A 59 20.10 -7.75 0.10
C VAL A 59 19.89 -9.25 -0.05
N ALA A 60 19.24 -9.92 0.90
CA ALA A 60 18.95 -11.35 0.81
C ALA A 60 18.10 -11.68 -0.43
N ASP A 61 17.05 -10.91 -0.68
CA ASP A 61 16.20 -11.00 -1.87
C ASP A 61 17.00 -10.79 -3.17
N ASN A 62 17.78 -9.71 -3.25
CA ASN A 62 18.64 -9.42 -4.38
C ASN A 62 19.68 -10.52 -4.64
N VAL A 63 20.22 -11.14 -3.58
CA VAL A 63 21.14 -12.28 -3.69
C VAL A 63 20.43 -13.48 -4.33
N LEU A 64 19.22 -13.83 -3.88
CA LEU A 64 18.41 -14.87 -4.50
C LEU A 64 18.19 -14.56 -5.99
N TYR A 65 17.90 -13.31 -6.33
CA TYR A 65 17.66 -12.94 -7.72
C TYR A 65 18.92 -12.99 -8.60
N THR A 66 20.07 -12.64 -8.05
CA THR A 66 21.37 -12.84 -8.71
C THR A 66 21.60 -14.31 -9.03
N PHE A 67 21.39 -15.18 -8.05
CA PHE A 67 21.55 -16.62 -8.26
C PHE A 67 20.54 -17.13 -9.30
N ALA A 68 19.30 -16.66 -9.27
CA ALA A 68 18.31 -16.97 -10.31
C ALA A 68 18.76 -16.57 -11.72
N SER A 69 19.47 -15.44 -11.83
CA SER A 69 19.88 -14.84 -13.10
C SER A 69 21.19 -15.42 -13.65
N LEU A 70 22.18 -15.66 -12.79
CA LEU A 70 23.56 -15.95 -13.20
C LEU A 70 23.97 -17.42 -13.00
N SER A 71 23.23 -18.20 -12.22
CA SER A 71 23.63 -19.59 -11.91
C SER A 71 23.45 -20.57 -13.07
N LYS A 72 23.86 -21.82 -12.87
CA LYS A 72 23.59 -22.94 -13.78
C LYS A 72 22.09 -23.19 -13.93
N LYS A 73 21.65 -23.63 -15.13
CA LYS A 73 20.24 -23.84 -15.48
C LYS A 73 19.44 -24.67 -14.46
N SER A 74 20.06 -25.67 -13.82
CA SER A 74 19.40 -26.56 -12.86
C SER A 74 18.95 -25.88 -11.56
N VAL A 75 19.61 -24.79 -11.15
CA VAL A 75 19.31 -24.12 -9.86
C VAL A 75 18.62 -22.76 -10.03
N ARG A 76 18.57 -22.21 -11.25
CA ARG A 76 17.96 -20.88 -11.50
C ARG A 76 16.53 -20.77 -11.03
N LEU A 77 15.71 -21.77 -11.36
CA LEU A 77 14.28 -21.73 -11.07
C LEU A 77 13.99 -21.81 -9.57
N PRO A 78 14.59 -22.72 -8.78
CA PRO A 78 14.41 -22.69 -7.34
C PRO A 78 14.75 -21.35 -6.69
N PHE A 79 15.86 -20.73 -7.09
CA PHE A 79 16.23 -19.39 -6.60
C PHE A 79 15.24 -18.31 -7.01
N LEU A 80 14.73 -18.35 -8.25
CA LEU A 80 13.69 -17.44 -8.71
C LEU A 80 12.41 -17.59 -7.90
N LEU A 81 11.99 -18.82 -7.62
CA LEU A 81 10.75 -19.08 -6.88
C LEU A 81 10.89 -18.62 -5.42
N MET A 82 12.05 -18.86 -4.80
CA MET A 82 12.33 -18.36 -3.45
C MET A 82 12.39 -16.83 -3.40
N GLU A 83 12.98 -16.19 -4.41
CA GLU A 83 12.98 -14.73 -4.56
C GLU A 83 11.55 -14.19 -4.68
N ASN A 84 10.72 -14.77 -5.54
CA ASN A 84 9.32 -14.34 -5.65
C ASN A 84 8.56 -14.45 -4.32
N LEU A 85 8.83 -15.49 -3.52
CA LEU A 85 8.24 -15.64 -2.18
C LEU A 85 8.73 -14.55 -1.21
N MET A 86 10.00 -14.15 -1.31
CA MET A 86 10.60 -13.13 -0.44
C MET A 86 10.21 -11.70 -0.81
N PHE A 87 10.01 -11.44 -2.10
CA PHE A 87 9.76 -10.11 -2.63
C PHE A 87 8.61 -9.36 -1.94
N PRO A 88 7.41 -9.93 -1.67
CA PRO A 88 6.35 -9.23 -0.93
C PRO A 88 6.73 -8.82 0.50
N ILE A 89 7.54 -9.64 1.19
CA ILE A 89 8.03 -9.32 2.54
C ILE A 89 8.97 -8.12 2.46
N CYS A 90 9.87 -8.11 1.48
CA CYS A 90 10.76 -6.99 1.21
C CYS A 90 10.00 -5.68 0.97
N LEU A 91 8.89 -5.73 0.23
CA LEU A 91 7.99 -4.58 0.06
C LEU A 91 7.38 -4.14 1.40
N SER A 92 6.83 -5.07 2.18
CA SER A 92 6.21 -4.75 3.49
C SER A 92 7.21 -4.16 4.48
N VAL A 93 8.44 -4.67 4.51
CA VAL A 93 9.53 -4.14 5.36
C VAL A 93 9.93 -2.73 4.91
N CYS A 94 9.97 -2.46 3.60
CA CYS A 94 10.16 -1.10 3.10
C CYS A 94 9.02 -0.16 3.53
N MET A 95 7.76 -0.62 3.45
CA MET A 95 6.60 0.16 3.90
C MET A 95 6.65 0.41 5.40
N LEU A 96 7.06 -0.58 6.20
CA LEU A 96 7.24 -0.44 7.65
C LEU A 96 8.31 0.61 7.97
N TYR A 97 9.44 0.60 7.26
CA TYR A 97 10.46 1.63 7.45
C TYR A 97 9.98 3.01 7.00
N ALA A 98 9.24 3.08 5.89
CA ALA A 98 8.69 4.32 5.34
C ALA A 98 7.58 4.95 6.20
N PHE A 99 6.78 4.16 6.92
CA PHE A 99 5.62 4.66 7.66
C PHE A 99 5.73 4.47 9.17
N GLY A 100 6.64 3.63 9.65
CA GLY A 100 6.95 3.45 11.08
C GLY A 100 7.95 4.48 11.62
N THR A 101 8.44 5.41 10.78
CA THR A 101 9.45 6.41 11.15
C THR A 101 9.02 7.84 10.77
N LEU A 102 7.71 8.12 10.71
CA LEU A 102 7.15 9.39 10.23
C LEU A 102 7.66 10.62 11.00
N ASP A 103 8.02 10.41 12.26
CA ASP A 103 8.61 11.38 13.18
C ASP A 103 10.04 11.81 12.82
N SER A 104 10.73 11.13 11.89
CA SER A 104 12.08 11.52 11.42
C SER A 104 12.12 12.06 9.99
N SER A 105 12.46 13.34 9.79
CA SER A 105 12.54 13.95 8.46
C SER A 105 13.76 13.45 7.68
N ALA A 106 14.86 13.16 8.39
CA ALA A 106 16.09 12.64 7.83
C ALA A 106 15.93 11.24 7.22
N VAL A 107 15.09 10.38 7.82
CA VAL A 107 14.81 9.02 7.30
C VAL A 107 14.10 9.06 5.95
N ARG A 108 13.35 10.12 5.64
CA ARG A 108 12.64 10.27 4.34
C ARG A 108 13.56 10.06 3.14
N LYS A 109 14.73 10.71 3.14
CA LYS A 109 15.70 10.59 2.03
C LYS A 109 16.25 9.17 1.93
N ARG A 110 16.52 8.54 3.08
CA ARG A 110 17.04 7.16 3.14
C ARG A 110 16.04 6.15 2.60
N VAL A 111 14.76 6.26 2.98
CA VAL A 111 13.67 5.43 2.46
C VAL A 111 13.64 5.45 0.94
N VAL A 112 13.68 6.64 0.32
CA VAL A 112 13.66 6.78 -1.14
C VAL A 112 14.90 6.14 -1.76
N VAL A 113 16.09 6.38 -1.21
CA VAL A 113 17.33 5.77 -1.73
C VAL A 113 17.28 4.25 -1.65
N ILE A 114 16.85 3.68 -0.51
CA ILE A 114 16.72 2.23 -0.33
C ILE A 114 15.72 1.66 -1.33
N TRP A 115 14.53 2.24 -1.44
CA TRP A 115 13.49 1.79 -2.37
C TRP A 115 13.95 1.83 -3.83
N VAL A 116 14.48 2.97 -4.28
CA VAL A 116 14.94 3.13 -5.67
C VAL A 116 16.08 2.17 -5.96
N SER A 117 17.04 2.03 -5.05
CA SER A 117 18.17 1.11 -5.25
C SER A 117 17.69 -0.33 -5.38
N PHE A 118 16.75 -0.76 -4.53
CA PHE A 118 16.15 -2.09 -4.60
C PHE A 118 15.40 -2.31 -5.93
N MET A 119 14.55 -1.36 -6.34
CA MET A 119 13.76 -1.51 -7.55
C MET A 119 14.61 -1.42 -8.83
N LEU A 120 15.67 -0.61 -8.84
CA LEU A 120 16.62 -0.57 -9.96
C LEU A 120 17.42 -1.85 -10.07
N TYR A 121 17.80 -2.46 -8.93
CA TYR A 121 18.42 -3.78 -8.92
C TYR A 121 17.50 -4.81 -9.58
N GLN A 122 16.24 -4.85 -9.15
CA GLN A 122 15.20 -5.71 -9.69
C GLN A 122 15.03 -5.49 -11.21
N ALA A 123 14.99 -4.23 -11.67
CA ALA A 123 14.89 -3.90 -13.10
C ALA A 123 16.05 -4.45 -13.95
N VAL A 124 17.28 -4.33 -13.44
CA VAL A 124 18.50 -4.79 -14.13
C VAL A 124 18.56 -6.32 -14.16
N PHE A 125 18.36 -6.97 -13.01
CA PHE A 125 18.44 -8.43 -12.95
C PHE A 125 17.26 -9.13 -13.62
N SER A 126 16.09 -8.50 -13.69
CA SER A 126 14.99 -8.95 -14.56
C SER A 126 15.38 -8.97 -16.03
N PHE A 127 16.08 -7.94 -16.50
CA PHE A 127 16.58 -7.89 -17.88
C PHE A 127 17.55 -9.05 -18.13
N ILE A 128 18.55 -9.19 -17.26
CA ILE A 128 19.58 -10.23 -17.36
C ILE A 128 18.94 -11.62 -17.32
N PHE A 129 18.04 -11.86 -16.36
CA PHE A 129 17.30 -13.12 -16.26
C PHE A 129 16.56 -13.43 -17.56
N CYS A 130 15.81 -12.46 -18.11
CA CYS A 130 15.06 -12.68 -19.34
C CYS A 130 15.96 -12.97 -20.54
N TRP A 131 17.06 -12.22 -20.67
CA TRP A 131 18.07 -12.42 -21.70
C TRP A 131 18.68 -13.83 -21.62
N VAL A 132 19.10 -14.23 -20.43
CA VAL A 132 19.76 -15.52 -20.16
C VAL A 132 18.81 -16.71 -20.31
N GLN A 133 17.51 -16.52 -20.15
CA GLN A 133 16.48 -17.53 -20.42
C GLN A 133 16.04 -17.58 -21.90
N GLY A 134 16.53 -16.67 -22.74
CA GLY A 134 16.14 -16.58 -24.14
C GLY A 134 14.71 -16.10 -24.35
N TYR A 135 14.16 -15.30 -23.43
CA TYR A 135 12.87 -14.65 -23.69
C TYR A 135 13.02 -13.57 -24.78
N PRO A 136 11.93 -13.25 -25.50
CA PRO A 136 11.95 -12.17 -26.48
C PRO A 136 12.40 -10.85 -25.86
N LEU A 137 13.23 -10.08 -26.58
CA LEU A 137 13.77 -8.80 -26.12
C LEU A 137 12.66 -7.85 -25.63
N ALA A 138 11.54 -7.78 -26.34
CA ALA A 138 10.39 -6.97 -25.95
C ALA A 138 9.86 -7.31 -24.54
N ARG A 139 9.88 -8.58 -24.15
CA ARG A 139 9.47 -9.01 -22.80
C ARG A 139 10.48 -8.57 -21.75
N ALA A 140 11.78 -8.72 -22.02
CA ALA A 140 12.83 -8.27 -21.12
C ALA A 140 12.73 -6.76 -20.86
N VAL A 141 12.62 -5.97 -21.94
CA VAL A 141 12.45 -4.51 -21.88
C VAL A 141 11.18 -4.14 -21.13
N GLY A 142 10.05 -4.80 -21.40
CA GLY A 142 8.78 -4.53 -20.73
C GLY A 142 8.85 -4.70 -19.21
N ILE A 143 9.50 -5.77 -18.73
CA ILE A 143 9.68 -6.02 -17.29
C ILE A 143 10.63 -5.00 -16.67
N THR A 144 11.73 -4.65 -17.34
CA THR A 144 12.65 -3.62 -16.85
C THR A 144 11.96 -2.26 -16.73
N VAL A 145 11.21 -1.86 -17.76
CA VAL A 145 10.44 -0.60 -17.74
C VAL A 145 9.42 -0.62 -16.60
N PHE A 146 8.74 -1.75 -16.37
CA PHE A 146 7.80 -1.90 -15.26
C PHE A 146 8.47 -1.65 -13.90
N PHE A 147 9.62 -2.25 -13.61
CA PHE A 147 10.34 -2.00 -12.35
C PHE A 147 10.87 -0.57 -12.22
N VAL A 148 11.32 0.05 -13.32
CA VAL A 148 11.72 1.48 -13.32
C VAL A 148 10.53 2.39 -13.02
N LEU A 149 9.35 2.09 -13.59
CA LEU A 149 8.12 2.81 -13.29
C LEU A 149 7.68 2.62 -11.84
N ILE A 150 7.84 1.42 -11.27
CA ILE A 150 7.61 1.19 -9.84
C ILE A 150 8.60 2.00 -8.99
N ALA A 151 9.88 1.98 -9.34
CA ALA A 151 10.92 2.73 -8.65
C ALA A 151 10.55 4.21 -8.57
N ALA A 152 10.27 4.86 -9.71
CA ALA A 152 9.94 6.27 -9.77
C ALA A 152 8.55 6.58 -9.16
N GLY A 153 7.53 5.85 -9.61
CA GLY A 153 6.14 6.12 -9.29
C GLY A 153 5.82 5.91 -7.82
N PHE A 154 6.26 4.80 -7.23
CA PHE A 154 6.03 4.53 -5.80
C PHE A 154 6.94 5.35 -4.91
N SER A 155 8.17 5.67 -5.29
CA SER A 155 9.00 6.60 -4.51
C SER A 155 8.31 7.95 -4.31
N TRP A 156 7.76 8.49 -5.40
CA TRP A 156 7.01 9.73 -5.36
C TRP A 156 5.77 9.60 -4.47
N LEU A 157 4.99 8.53 -4.64
CA LEU A 157 3.74 8.33 -3.90
C LEU A 157 3.98 8.10 -2.40
N ILE A 158 4.94 7.24 -2.04
CA ILE A 158 5.39 7.01 -0.67
C ILE A 158 5.85 8.33 -0.04
N GLY A 159 6.67 9.11 -0.77
CA GLY A 159 7.16 10.39 -0.32
C GLY A 159 6.04 11.37 0.02
N ILE A 160 5.03 11.50 -0.85
CA ILE A 160 3.90 12.38 -0.56
C ILE A 160 3.06 11.85 0.60
N ILE A 161 2.66 10.58 0.59
CA ILE A 161 1.84 10.02 1.67
C ILE A 161 2.53 10.22 3.02
N ARG A 162 3.84 9.97 3.09
CA ARG A 162 4.65 10.22 4.28
C ARG A 162 4.63 11.68 4.72
N ASP A 163 4.86 12.61 3.81
CA ASP A 163 4.84 14.05 4.11
C ASP A 163 3.47 14.49 4.66
N GLU A 164 2.39 14.00 4.05
CA GLU A 164 1.02 14.33 4.45
C GLU A 164 0.63 13.69 5.78
N LEU A 165 0.98 12.43 6.02
CA LEU A 165 0.76 11.75 7.31
C LEU A 165 1.53 12.43 8.45
N ARG A 166 2.77 12.86 8.18
CA ARG A 166 3.55 13.62 9.16
C ARG A 166 2.88 14.96 9.48
N ALA A 167 2.39 15.68 8.46
CA ALA A 167 1.66 16.93 8.65
C ALA A 167 0.36 16.75 9.45
N LEU A 168 -0.26 15.57 9.39
CA LEU A 168 -1.44 15.20 10.19
C LEU A 168 -1.10 14.76 11.63
N GLY A 169 0.19 14.70 11.99
CA GLY A 169 0.64 14.55 13.38
C GLY A 169 0.89 13.12 13.84
N SER A 170 0.41 12.08 13.16
CA SER A 170 0.87 10.69 13.33
C SER A 170 0.12 9.73 12.40
N LEU A 171 0.65 8.51 12.28
CA LEU A 171 -0.10 7.36 11.77
C LEU A 171 -0.75 6.63 12.94
N ASP A 172 -2.02 6.27 12.80
CA ASP A 172 -2.73 5.48 13.79
C ASP A 172 -1.98 4.15 14.06
N ALA A 173 -1.72 3.85 15.34
CA ALA A 173 -1.06 2.62 15.78
C ALA A 173 -1.77 1.36 15.24
N THR A 174 -3.08 1.42 15.01
CA THR A 174 -3.82 0.29 14.39
C THR A 174 -3.33 -0.01 12.97
N ARG A 175 -2.89 0.99 12.20
CA ARG A 175 -2.37 0.80 10.84
C ARG A 175 -1.03 0.09 10.83
N VAL A 176 -0.15 0.45 11.76
CA VAL A 176 1.15 -0.22 11.94
C VAL A 176 0.94 -1.66 12.38
N LYS A 177 0.02 -1.90 13.33
CA LYS A 177 -0.36 -3.25 13.76
C LYS A 177 -0.85 -4.10 12.58
N ARG A 178 -1.74 -3.56 11.73
CA ARG A 178 -2.23 -4.24 10.53
C ARG A 178 -1.11 -4.60 9.55
N LEU A 179 -0.09 -3.74 9.40
CA LEU A 179 1.06 -4.07 8.57
C LEU A 179 1.85 -5.26 9.14
N PHE A 180 2.04 -5.32 10.47
CA PHE A 180 2.65 -6.49 11.11
C PHE A 180 1.81 -7.76 10.94
N GLU A 181 0.49 -7.65 11.03
CA GLU A 181 -0.43 -8.78 10.76
C GLU A 181 -0.28 -9.29 9.32
N ILE A 182 -0.19 -8.37 8.34
CA ILE A 182 0.09 -8.71 6.94
C ILE A 182 1.45 -9.41 6.85
N MET A 183 2.52 -8.84 7.42
CA MET A 183 3.85 -9.46 7.38
C MET A 183 3.87 -10.87 8.00
N GLY A 184 3.12 -11.10 9.07
CA GLY A 184 2.95 -12.42 9.67
C GLY A 184 2.28 -13.42 8.72
N ILE A 185 1.22 -12.99 8.03
CA ILE A 185 0.56 -13.80 6.98
C ILE A 185 1.53 -14.06 5.84
N GLN A 186 2.29 -13.07 5.39
CA GLN A 186 3.27 -13.23 4.31
C GLN A 186 4.34 -14.26 4.67
N LEU A 187 4.86 -14.22 5.91
CA LEU A 187 5.82 -15.21 6.37
C LEU A 187 5.23 -16.63 6.36
N ALA A 188 3.97 -16.79 6.80
CA ALA A 188 3.28 -18.07 6.70
C ALA A 188 3.12 -18.54 5.24
N LEU A 189 2.77 -17.62 4.32
CA LEU A 189 2.65 -17.91 2.89
C LEU A 189 4.00 -18.29 2.25
N VAL A 190 5.12 -17.73 2.72
CA VAL A 190 6.47 -18.16 2.29
C VAL A 190 6.72 -19.61 2.68
N VAL A 191 6.39 -19.98 3.93
CA VAL A 191 6.53 -21.37 4.39
C VAL A 191 5.64 -22.28 3.57
N VAL A 192 4.37 -21.94 3.39
CA VAL A 192 3.43 -22.73 2.58
C VAL A 192 3.96 -22.91 1.15
N GLY A 193 4.33 -21.82 0.48
CA GLY A 193 4.88 -21.87 -0.88
C GLY A 193 6.15 -22.71 -0.97
N ALA A 194 7.08 -22.57 -0.01
CA ALA A 194 8.28 -23.39 0.02
C ALA A 194 7.99 -24.88 0.21
N THR A 195 6.97 -25.23 1.02
CA THR A 195 6.57 -26.65 1.19
C THR A 195 5.85 -27.24 0.00
N GLN A 196 5.24 -26.42 -0.87
CA GLN A 196 4.58 -26.87 -2.10
C GLN A 196 5.57 -27.27 -3.20
N GLY A 197 6.85 -26.92 -3.07
CA GLY A 197 7.90 -27.25 -4.03
C GLY A 197 8.44 -26.04 -4.79
N LEU A 198 9.65 -26.21 -5.34
CA LEU A 198 10.37 -25.18 -6.10
C LEU A 198 10.71 -25.64 -7.53
N GLY A 199 9.87 -26.50 -8.09
CA GLY A 199 9.98 -27.03 -9.45
C GLY A 199 9.20 -26.23 -10.50
N ARG A 200 9.33 -26.63 -11.77
CA ARG A 200 8.60 -26.00 -12.90
C ARG A 200 7.09 -26.17 -12.79
N GLY A 201 6.63 -27.30 -12.27
CA GLY A 201 5.21 -27.58 -12.04
C GLY A 201 4.59 -26.66 -10.99
N ASP A 202 5.40 -26.12 -10.08
CA ASP A 202 4.94 -25.37 -8.91
C ASP A 202 4.82 -23.86 -9.20
N MET A 203 5.32 -23.39 -10.36
CA MET A 203 5.31 -21.97 -10.72
C MET A 203 3.91 -21.33 -10.62
N PRO A 204 2.81 -21.94 -11.13
CA PRO A 204 1.48 -21.33 -10.97
C PRO A 204 1.05 -21.18 -9.51
N ARG A 205 1.46 -22.12 -8.64
CA ARG A 205 1.18 -22.06 -7.20
C ARG A 205 1.92 -20.90 -6.54
N ILE A 206 3.24 -20.85 -6.74
CA ILE A 206 4.09 -19.79 -6.18
C ILE A 206 3.62 -18.41 -6.67
N VAL A 207 3.35 -18.25 -7.97
CA VAL A 207 2.84 -17.00 -8.52
C VAL A 207 1.51 -16.62 -7.89
N GLY A 208 0.59 -17.57 -7.68
CA GLY A 208 -0.69 -17.32 -7.02
C GLY A 208 -0.51 -16.83 -5.58
N THR A 209 0.29 -17.54 -4.79
CA THR A 209 0.66 -17.20 -3.41
C THR A 209 1.29 -15.81 -3.31
N VAL A 210 2.23 -15.48 -4.21
CA VAL A 210 2.92 -14.20 -4.25
C VAL A 210 1.98 -13.06 -4.65
N THR A 211 1.11 -13.30 -5.62
CA THR A 211 0.11 -12.32 -6.08
C THR A 211 -0.85 -11.97 -4.93
N PHE A 212 -1.32 -12.98 -4.18
CA PHE A 212 -2.13 -12.76 -2.99
C PHE A 212 -1.36 -11.95 -1.93
N SER A 213 -0.16 -12.40 -1.58
CA SER A 213 0.72 -11.76 -0.61
C SER A 213 0.97 -10.28 -0.93
N GLN A 214 1.27 -9.96 -2.19
CA GLN A 214 1.49 -8.60 -2.66
C GLN A 214 0.20 -7.78 -2.65
N SER A 215 -0.96 -8.38 -2.96
CA SER A 215 -2.24 -7.65 -2.92
C SER A 215 -2.54 -7.08 -1.55
N LEU A 216 -2.18 -7.79 -0.46
CA LEU A 216 -2.40 -7.35 0.91
C LEU A 216 -1.58 -6.10 1.26
N THR A 217 -0.27 -6.11 0.95
CA THR A 217 0.61 -4.94 1.18
C THR A 217 0.14 -3.73 0.38
N MET A 218 -0.23 -3.94 -0.88
CA MET A 218 -0.65 -2.85 -1.77
C MET A 218 -2.02 -2.30 -1.38
N ALA A 219 -2.96 -3.15 -0.98
CA ALA A 219 -4.25 -2.73 -0.47
C ALA A 219 -4.12 -1.93 0.83
N TRP A 220 -3.24 -2.36 1.74
CA TRP A 220 -2.91 -1.58 2.93
C TRP A 220 -2.34 -0.20 2.58
N PHE A 221 -1.37 -0.15 1.66
CA PHE A 221 -0.74 1.09 1.22
C PHE A 221 -1.73 2.06 0.56
N TYR A 222 -2.57 1.58 -0.36
CA TYR A 222 -3.60 2.42 -0.98
C TYR A 222 -4.68 2.85 0.02
N SER A 223 -5.02 2.00 0.99
CA SER A 223 -5.96 2.37 2.06
C SER A 223 -5.43 3.54 2.90
N LEU A 224 -4.12 3.57 3.22
CA LEU A 224 -3.52 4.72 3.90
C LEU A 224 -3.71 6.02 3.11
N ALA A 225 -3.46 5.95 1.81
CA ALA A 225 -3.56 7.10 0.93
C ALA A 225 -5.00 7.61 0.78
N ILE A 226 -5.96 6.71 0.65
CA ILE A 226 -7.38 7.04 0.44
C ILE A 226 -8.01 7.54 1.74
N PHE A 227 -7.87 6.79 2.84
CA PHE A 227 -8.59 7.11 4.07
C PHE A 227 -7.84 8.11 4.94
N ASP A 228 -6.53 7.91 5.14
CA ASP A 228 -5.79 8.70 6.12
C ASP A 228 -5.23 10.01 5.51
N VAL A 229 -4.73 9.96 4.26
CA VAL A 229 -4.20 11.17 3.59
C VAL A 229 -5.29 12.02 2.96
N ALA A 230 -6.21 11.41 2.21
CA ALA A 230 -7.28 12.15 1.53
C ALA A 230 -8.45 12.50 2.46
N GLY A 231 -8.54 11.85 3.63
CA GLY A 231 -9.61 12.08 4.60
C GLY A 231 -10.96 11.58 4.11
N VAL A 232 -11.00 10.53 3.27
CA VAL A 232 -12.27 9.89 2.90
C VAL A 232 -12.85 9.26 4.16
N ASP A 233 -14.01 9.76 4.59
CA ASP A 233 -14.69 9.25 5.77
C ASP A 233 -15.18 7.81 5.53
N VAL A 234 -14.69 6.88 6.34
CA VAL A 234 -15.02 5.45 6.26
C VAL A 234 -16.52 5.21 6.45
N ALA A 235 -17.17 5.97 7.34
CA ALA A 235 -18.60 5.85 7.60
C ALA A 235 -19.42 6.34 6.38
N VAL A 236 -19.02 7.44 5.75
CA VAL A 236 -19.68 7.96 4.55
C VAL A 236 -19.44 7.05 3.34
N ALA A 237 -18.21 6.56 3.16
CA ALA A 237 -17.87 5.62 2.12
C ALA A 237 -18.68 4.32 2.24
N GLY A 238 -18.82 3.79 3.45
CA GLY A 238 -19.51 2.52 3.71
C GLY A 238 -21.04 2.60 3.73
N THR A 239 -21.62 3.74 4.13
CA THR A 239 -23.08 3.83 4.36
C THR A 239 -23.83 4.69 3.34
N ARG A 240 -23.15 5.63 2.67
CA ARG A 240 -23.82 6.61 1.79
C ARG A 240 -23.34 6.56 0.34
N LEU A 241 -22.24 5.87 0.05
CA LEU A 241 -21.62 5.81 -1.28
C LEU A 241 -21.39 7.21 -1.91
N GLN A 242 -21.35 8.26 -1.09
CA GLN A 242 -21.13 9.64 -1.53
C GLN A 242 -19.63 9.90 -1.71
N LEU A 243 -19.01 9.11 -2.58
CA LEU A 243 -17.62 9.23 -2.96
C LEU A 243 -17.50 10.09 -4.21
N ARG A 244 -16.41 10.85 -4.31
CA ARG A 244 -16.05 11.45 -5.59
C ARG A 244 -15.75 10.35 -6.60
N PRO A 245 -16.00 10.54 -7.91
CA PRO A 245 -15.75 9.51 -8.92
C PRO A 245 -14.32 8.92 -8.85
N ILE A 246 -13.32 9.75 -8.57
CA ILE A 246 -11.92 9.31 -8.44
C ILE A 246 -11.66 8.48 -7.17
N GLU A 247 -12.33 8.77 -6.06
CA GLU A 247 -12.26 7.98 -4.82
C GLU A 247 -12.95 6.63 -5.00
N GLY A 248 -14.11 6.62 -5.66
CA GLY A 248 -14.79 5.40 -6.07
C GLY A 248 -13.93 4.54 -7.00
N ALA A 249 -13.26 5.14 -7.98
CA ALA A 249 -12.31 4.42 -8.85
C ALA A 249 -11.13 3.84 -8.07
N ALA A 250 -10.53 4.60 -7.15
CA ALA A 250 -9.44 4.11 -6.32
C ALA A 250 -9.85 2.91 -5.44
N LEU A 251 -11.03 2.98 -4.82
CA LEU A 251 -11.57 1.86 -4.05
C LEU A 251 -11.95 0.66 -4.93
N PHE A 252 -12.54 0.89 -6.10
CA PHE A 252 -12.86 -0.16 -7.05
C PHE A 252 -11.62 -0.93 -7.49
N PHE A 253 -10.57 -0.22 -7.91
CA PHE A 253 -9.32 -0.87 -8.31
C PHE A 253 -8.60 -1.54 -7.14
N THR A 254 -8.63 -0.93 -5.95
CA THR A 254 -8.04 -1.55 -4.74
C THR A 254 -8.81 -2.81 -4.33
N GLY A 255 -10.14 -2.80 -4.38
CA GLY A 255 -10.97 -3.98 -4.13
C GLY A 255 -10.74 -5.07 -5.17
N THR A 256 -10.69 -4.70 -6.45
CA THR A 256 -10.41 -5.64 -7.55
C THR A 256 -9.01 -6.25 -7.41
N LEU A 257 -8.02 -5.48 -6.97
CA LEU A 257 -6.67 -5.95 -6.66
C LEU A 257 -6.69 -7.05 -5.58
N VAL A 258 -7.44 -6.84 -4.49
CA VAL A 258 -7.59 -7.82 -3.40
C VAL A 258 -8.32 -9.06 -3.88
N LEU A 259 -9.42 -8.89 -4.63
CA LEU A 259 -10.18 -10.02 -5.18
C LEU A 259 -9.35 -10.83 -6.18
N ALA A 260 -8.54 -10.17 -7.02
CA ALA A 260 -7.61 -10.84 -7.91
C ALA A 260 -6.53 -11.59 -7.13
N GLY A 261 -5.97 -10.99 -6.08
CA GLY A 261 -5.04 -11.66 -5.17
C GLY A 261 -5.67 -12.91 -4.53
N PHE A 262 -6.88 -12.79 -3.98
CA PHE A 262 -7.59 -13.93 -3.39
C PHE A 262 -7.90 -15.02 -4.42
N ALA A 263 -8.35 -14.65 -5.62
CA ALA A 263 -8.54 -15.60 -6.71
C ALA A 263 -7.23 -16.31 -7.07
N ALA A 264 -6.10 -15.60 -7.07
CA ALA A 264 -4.78 -16.17 -7.34
C ALA A 264 -4.38 -17.20 -6.28
N TYR A 265 -4.73 -16.95 -5.01
CA TYR A 265 -4.54 -17.90 -3.92
C TYR A 265 -5.44 -19.15 -4.09
N VAL A 266 -6.71 -18.97 -4.47
CA VAL A 266 -7.59 -20.11 -4.75
C VAL A 266 -7.02 -20.96 -5.89
N VAL A 267 -6.46 -20.33 -6.93
CA VAL A 267 -5.77 -21.03 -8.02
C VAL A 267 -4.55 -21.79 -7.49
N SER A 268 -3.75 -21.20 -6.59
CA SER A 268 -2.54 -21.86 -6.07
C SER A 268 -2.82 -23.10 -5.22
N GLU A 269 -3.99 -23.18 -4.60
CA GLU A 269 -4.40 -24.31 -3.77
C GLU A 269 -5.04 -25.46 -4.57
N GLN A 270 -5.29 -25.29 -5.87
CA GLN A 270 -5.84 -26.38 -6.70
C GLN A 270 -4.84 -27.52 -6.85
N ASN A 271 -5.30 -28.77 -6.93
CA ASN A 271 -4.41 -29.92 -7.15
C ASN A 271 -3.63 -29.84 -8.48
N ASP A 272 -4.27 -29.30 -9.53
CA ASP A 272 -3.65 -29.03 -10.84
C ASP A 272 -3.99 -27.61 -11.30
N PRO A 273 -3.18 -26.60 -10.89
CA PRO A 273 -3.49 -25.21 -11.15
C PRO A 273 -3.35 -24.87 -12.63
N SER A 274 -4.45 -24.43 -13.25
CA SER A 274 -4.45 -24.02 -14.66
C SER A 274 -3.54 -22.81 -14.89
N ARG A 275 -2.48 -23.01 -15.68
CA ARG A 275 -1.55 -21.93 -16.08
C ARG A 275 -2.27 -20.77 -16.76
N LYS A 276 -3.29 -21.05 -17.58
CA LYS A 276 -4.07 -20.01 -18.27
C LYS A 276 -4.83 -19.14 -17.26
N MET A 277 -5.40 -19.77 -16.24
CA MET A 277 -6.13 -19.07 -15.18
C MET A 277 -5.19 -18.24 -14.31
N ALA A 278 -4.03 -18.79 -13.91
CA ALA A 278 -3.02 -18.05 -13.16
C ALA A 278 -2.55 -16.79 -13.92
N ILE A 279 -2.32 -16.90 -15.23
CA ILE A 279 -1.96 -15.76 -16.08
C ILE A 279 -3.09 -14.73 -16.16
N ALA A 280 -4.34 -15.18 -16.36
CA ALA A 280 -5.49 -14.28 -16.44
C ALA A 280 -5.67 -13.47 -15.14
N VAL A 281 -5.62 -14.15 -13.99
CA VAL A 281 -5.72 -13.50 -12.67
C VAL A 281 -4.56 -12.53 -12.45
N PHE A 282 -3.33 -12.89 -12.84
CA PHE A 282 -2.18 -12.00 -12.77
C PHE A 282 -2.38 -10.71 -13.59
N PHE A 283 -2.97 -10.79 -14.79
CA PHE A 283 -3.28 -9.60 -15.58
C PHE A 283 -4.32 -8.70 -14.91
N VAL A 284 -5.37 -9.28 -14.31
CA VAL A 284 -6.36 -8.51 -13.55
C VAL A 284 -5.70 -7.83 -12.35
N PHE A 285 -4.83 -8.54 -11.64
CA PHE A 285 -4.02 -7.99 -10.54
C PHE A 285 -3.17 -6.81 -11.03
N ALA A 286 -2.40 -6.97 -12.10
CA ALA A 286 -1.50 -5.93 -12.61
C ALA A 286 -2.28 -4.68 -13.09
N ALA A 287 -3.37 -4.89 -13.83
CA ALA A 287 -4.24 -3.79 -14.28
C ALA A 287 -4.86 -3.04 -13.09
N SER A 288 -5.33 -3.78 -12.08
CA SER A 288 -5.90 -3.20 -10.86
C SER A 288 -4.85 -2.44 -10.06
N MET A 289 -3.62 -2.94 -9.99
CA MET A 289 -2.52 -2.26 -9.31
C MET A 289 -2.20 -0.92 -9.98
N ILE A 290 -2.15 -0.87 -11.31
CA ILE A 290 -1.93 0.36 -12.09
C ILE A 290 -3.10 1.33 -11.90
N GLY A 291 -4.35 0.85 -12.02
CA GLY A 291 -5.55 1.67 -11.84
C GLY A 291 -5.64 2.28 -10.42
N ALA A 292 -5.32 1.47 -9.41
CA ALA A 292 -5.26 1.92 -8.02
C ALA A 292 -4.15 2.95 -7.81
N TYR A 293 -2.96 2.73 -8.38
CA TYR A 293 -1.85 3.69 -8.33
C TYR A 293 -2.26 5.05 -8.92
N VAL A 294 -2.76 5.07 -10.17
CA VAL A 294 -3.13 6.30 -10.88
C VAL A 294 -4.22 7.06 -10.12
N SER A 295 -5.25 6.36 -9.66
CA SER A 295 -6.37 6.98 -8.94
C SER A 295 -5.91 7.54 -7.60
N THR A 296 -5.13 6.78 -6.84
CA THR A 296 -4.56 7.19 -5.55
C THR A 296 -3.61 8.37 -5.68
N ALA A 297 -2.71 8.33 -6.67
CA ALA A 297 -1.79 9.42 -6.98
C ALA A 297 -2.53 10.75 -7.23
N ARG A 298 -3.65 10.69 -7.96
CA ARG A 298 -4.50 11.86 -8.23
C ARG A 298 -5.18 12.38 -6.98
N ILE A 299 -5.76 11.50 -6.16
CA ILE A 299 -6.42 11.86 -4.90
C ILE A 299 -5.42 12.54 -3.95
N VAL A 300 -4.27 11.91 -3.72
CA VAL A 300 -3.22 12.43 -2.83
C VAL A 300 -2.69 13.77 -3.34
N SER A 301 -2.49 13.93 -4.66
CA SER A 301 -2.10 15.21 -5.25
C SER A 301 -3.14 16.31 -5.06
N ALA A 302 -4.44 15.98 -5.15
CA ALA A 302 -5.52 16.92 -4.91
C ALA A 302 -5.58 17.34 -3.42
N ALA A 303 -5.46 16.38 -2.50
CA ALA A 303 -5.43 16.62 -1.07
C ALA A 303 -4.26 17.56 -0.69
N ARG A 304 -3.06 17.28 -1.21
CA ARG A 304 -1.87 18.11 -1.02
C ARG A 304 -2.06 19.55 -1.50
N ARG A 305 -2.63 19.73 -2.71
CA ARG A 305 -2.90 21.07 -3.26
C ARG A 305 -3.88 21.85 -2.39
N LYS A 306 -4.95 21.20 -1.93
CA LYS A 306 -5.96 21.81 -1.05
C LYS A 306 -5.38 22.25 0.30
N ARG A 307 -4.44 21.49 0.88
CA ARG A 307 -3.77 21.89 2.12
C ARG A 307 -2.84 23.08 1.90
N ARG A 308 -2.07 23.08 0.81
CA ARG A 308 -1.16 24.19 0.49
C ARG A 308 -1.87 25.50 0.20
N SER A 309 -3.07 25.47 -0.42
CA SER A 309 -3.82 26.70 -0.66
C SER A 309 -4.29 27.36 0.64
N LYS A 310 -4.72 26.57 1.63
CA LYS A 310 -5.18 27.10 2.93
C LYS A 310 -4.08 27.83 3.70
N VAL A 311 -2.84 27.30 3.67
CA VAL A 311 -1.69 27.94 4.33
C VAL A 311 -1.37 29.32 3.74
N GLY A 312 -1.72 29.58 2.48
CA GLY A 312 -1.54 30.89 1.84
C GLY A 312 -2.56 31.93 2.27
N ASP A 313 -3.76 31.52 2.69
CA ASP A 313 -4.84 32.42 3.08
C ASP A 313 -4.75 32.83 4.57
N ASP A 314 -4.02 32.06 5.40
CA ASP A 314 -3.87 32.29 6.85
C ASP A 314 -2.64 33.16 7.21
N LEU A 315 -1.87 33.64 6.23
CA LEU A 315 -0.79 34.60 6.44
C LEU A 315 -1.36 36.02 6.40
N PRO A 316 -1.33 36.79 7.51
CA PRO A 316 -1.76 38.19 7.46
C PRO A 316 -0.84 38.97 6.51
N ALA A 317 -1.46 39.76 5.63
CA ALA A 317 -0.78 40.68 4.71
C ALA A 317 0.01 41.76 5.45
#